data_AF-A0A5A7SYK7-F1
#
_entry.id   AF-A0A5A7SYK7-F1
#
_cell.length_a   1.000
_cell.length_b   1.000
_cell.length_c   1.000
_cell.angle_alpha   90.00
_cell.angle_beta   90.00
_cell.angle_gamma   90.00
#
_symmetry.space_group_name_H-M   'P 1'
#
loop_
_entity.id
_entity.type
_entity.pdbx_description
1 polymer ?
#
loop_
_entity_poly.entity_id
_entity_poly.type
_entity_poly.pdbx_seq_one_letter_code
_entity_poly.pdbx_strand_id
1 'polypeptide(L)'
;MFGKSSIKWVKVNDKTCVYILVSMTGVLIKKHDSLGMAKAIMGSLREMFEQLTYSLRHEAIKHIYTKQMKEGTFVREHVLDMIMHFNISEVNGEPIDKANQVKFILQSLLKSFIPFQKNVSLNKIEFNVTTLLNELQRFQTLTLGKGKKVETNVATTQKKFLKGSSSKRKGRPSKPKA
;
A
#
# COMPACT_ATOMS: atom_id res chain seq x y z
N MET A 1 -6.32 4.30 -66.78
CA MET A 1 -5.02 4.04 -66.10
C MET A 1 -5.16 3.76 -64.58
N PHE A 2 -6.33 3.34 -64.09
CA PHE A 2 -6.60 3.20 -62.63
C PHE A 2 -6.32 1.80 -62.03
N GLY A 3 -6.10 0.76 -62.85
CA GLY A 3 -6.00 -0.63 -62.37
C GLY A 3 -4.68 -1.01 -61.70
N LYS A 4 -3.53 -0.51 -62.18
CA LYS A 4 -2.20 -0.90 -61.66
C LYS A 4 -1.95 -0.40 -60.24
N SER A 5 -2.42 0.81 -59.92
CA SER A 5 -2.31 1.38 -58.57
C SER A 5 -3.17 0.59 -57.56
N SER A 6 -4.39 0.21 -57.93
CA SER A 6 -5.30 -0.57 -57.06
C SER A 6 -4.72 -1.94 -56.68
N ILE A 7 -4.15 -2.68 -57.64
CA ILE A 7 -3.51 -3.99 -57.40
C ILE A 7 -2.30 -3.85 -56.46
N LYS A 8 -1.50 -2.79 -56.63
CA LYS A 8 -0.35 -2.51 -55.76
C LYS A 8 -0.78 -2.25 -54.32
N TRP A 9 -1.88 -1.52 -54.12
CA TRP A 9 -2.45 -1.25 -52.79
C TRP A 9 -2.92 -2.51 -52.08
N VAL A 10 -3.66 -3.38 -52.77
CA VAL A 10 -4.15 -4.66 -52.21
C VAL A 10 -2.98 -5.53 -51.73
N LYS A 11 -1.94 -5.68 -52.57
CA LYS A 11 -0.75 -6.48 -52.22
C LYS A 11 0.00 -5.95 -51.00
N VAL A 12 0.04 -4.63 -50.81
CA VAL A 12 0.67 -4.01 -49.63
C VAL A 12 -0.18 -4.23 -48.38
N ASN A 13 -1.51 -4.10 -48.49
CA ASN A 13 -2.43 -4.40 -47.40
C ASN A 13 -2.27 -5.83 -46.91
N ASP A 14 -2.30 -6.82 -47.82
CA ASP A 14 -2.27 -8.24 -47.45
C ASP A 14 -0.97 -8.60 -46.74
N LYS A 15 0.17 -8.10 -47.24
CA LYS A 15 1.48 -8.24 -46.56
C LYS A 15 1.46 -7.63 -45.16
N THR A 16 0.86 -6.46 -45.01
CA THR A 16 0.77 -5.76 -43.72
C THR A 16 -0.11 -6.52 -42.73
N CYS A 17 -1.25 -7.05 -43.19
CA CYS A 17 -2.12 -7.91 -42.39
C CYS A 17 -1.34 -9.13 -41.85
N VAL A 18 -0.63 -9.85 -42.71
CA VAL A 18 0.15 -11.05 -42.32
C VAL A 18 1.22 -10.68 -41.29
N TYR A 19 1.97 -9.60 -41.50
CA TYR A 19 3.00 -9.18 -40.54
C TYR A 19 2.40 -8.84 -39.17
N ILE A 20 1.29 -8.09 -39.16
CA ILE A 20 0.58 -7.74 -37.93
C ILE A 20 0.06 -9.00 -37.24
N LEU A 21 -0.60 -9.92 -37.95
CA LEU A 21 -1.16 -11.14 -37.37
C LEU A 21 -0.07 -12.07 -36.83
N VAL A 22 1.04 -12.27 -37.55
CA VAL A 22 2.15 -13.13 -37.07
C VAL A 22 2.85 -12.54 -35.84
N SER A 23 2.84 -11.22 -35.67
CA SER A 23 3.36 -10.57 -34.46
C SER A 23 2.47 -10.75 -33.22
N MET A 24 1.22 -11.20 -33.40
CA MET A 24 0.28 -11.47 -32.32
C MET A 24 0.42 -12.89 -31.77
N THR A 25 -0.18 -13.12 -30.61
CA THR A 25 -0.22 -14.44 -29.97
C THR A 25 -1.63 -15.04 -29.95
N GLY A 26 -1.72 -16.35 -30.19
CA GLY A 26 -2.87 -17.21 -29.87
C GLY A 26 -4.26 -16.65 -30.23
N VAL A 27 -5.04 -16.29 -29.20
CA VAL A 27 -6.45 -15.85 -29.31
C VAL A 27 -6.59 -14.54 -30.08
N LEU A 28 -5.59 -13.65 -30.03
CA LEU A 28 -5.64 -12.37 -30.73
C LEU A 28 -5.65 -12.57 -32.25
N ILE A 29 -4.86 -13.52 -32.77
CA ILE A 29 -4.89 -13.88 -34.20
C ILE A 29 -6.30 -14.30 -34.61
N LYS A 30 -6.89 -15.26 -33.88
CA LYS A 30 -8.23 -15.79 -34.18
C LYS A 30 -9.32 -14.72 -34.18
N LYS A 31 -9.21 -13.69 -33.34
CA LYS A 31 -10.19 -12.60 -33.26
C LYS A 31 -10.09 -11.62 -34.43
N HIS A 32 -8.94 -11.50 -35.10
CA HIS A 32 -8.68 -10.46 -36.10
C HIS A 32 -8.37 -11.00 -37.52
N ASP A 33 -8.20 -12.31 -37.69
CA ASP A 33 -7.86 -12.95 -38.98
C ASP A 33 -8.91 -12.69 -40.07
N SER A 34 -10.18 -12.51 -39.69
CA SER A 34 -11.29 -12.27 -40.61
C SER A 34 -11.41 -10.82 -41.09
N LEU A 35 -10.66 -9.85 -40.52
CA LEU A 35 -10.84 -8.43 -40.82
C LEU A 35 -10.30 -8.02 -42.18
N GLY A 36 -9.39 -8.80 -42.80
CA GLY A 36 -8.90 -8.64 -44.18
C GLY A 36 -8.17 -7.32 -44.51
N MET A 37 -8.23 -6.32 -43.63
CA MET A 37 -7.67 -4.99 -43.81
C MET A 37 -6.80 -4.60 -42.63
N ALA A 38 -5.56 -4.19 -42.92
CA ALA A 38 -4.59 -3.84 -41.88
C ALA A 38 -5.08 -2.67 -41.01
N LYS A 39 -5.79 -1.71 -41.61
CA LYS A 39 -6.41 -0.59 -40.89
C LYS A 39 -7.46 -1.05 -39.89
N ALA A 40 -8.29 -2.03 -40.26
CA ALA A 40 -9.33 -2.57 -39.38
C ALA A 40 -8.71 -3.36 -38.22
N ILE A 41 -7.68 -4.17 -38.50
CA ILE A 41 -6.93 -4.89 -37.47
C ILE A 41 -6.30 -3.90 -36.48
N MET A 42 -5.56 -2.90 -36.96
CA MET A 42 -4.97 -1.87 -36.10
C MET A 42 -6.01 -1.07 -35.31
N GLY A 43 -7.16 -0.74 -35.91
CA GLY A 43 -8.25 -0.05 -35.23
C GLY A 43 -8.82 -0.86 -34.07
N SER A 44 -9.08 -2.14 -34.28
CA SER A 44 -9.61 -3.03 -33.24
C SER A 44 -8.61 -3.27 -32.11
N LEU A 45 -7.32 -3.43 -32.41
CA LEU A 45 -6.28 -3.50 -31.38
C LEU A 45 -6.21 -2.22 -30.57
N ARG A 46 -6.20 -1.08 -31.24
CA ARG A 46 -6.19 0.23 -30.59
C ARG A 46 -7.35 0.35 -29.60
N GLU A 47 -8.57 0.05 -30.05
CA GLU A 47 -9.76 0.08 -29.18
C GLU A 47 -9.61 -0.86 -27.98
N MET A 48 -9.17 -2.11 -28.20
CA MET A 48 -8.98 -3.09 -27.14
C MET A 48 -7.96 -2.65 -26.08
N PHE A 49 -6.81 -2.15 -26.52
CA PHE A 49 -5.74 -1.72 -25.62
C PHE A 49 -6.03 -0.37 -24.97
N GLU A 50 -6.76 0.54 -25.63
CA GLU A 50 -7.25 1.77 -25.02
C GLU A 50 -8.23 1.48 -23.88
N GLN A 51 -9.18 0.55 -24.09
CA GLN A 51 -10.11 0.09 -23.05
C GLN A 51 -9.36 -0.55 -21.87
N LEU A 52 -8.37 -1.41 -22.15
CA LEU A 52 -7.54 -2.01 -21.10
C LEU A 52 -6.79 -0.95 -20.30
N THR A 53 -6.17 0.02 -20.98
CA THR A 53 -5.45 1.15 -20.36
C THR A 53 -6.39 1.95 -19.45
N TYR A 54 -7.59 2.29 -19.94
CA TYR A 54 -8.62 2.98 -19.14
C TYR A 54 -9.02 2.19 -17.89
N SER A 55 -9.27 0.88 -18.04
CA SER A 55 -9.67 -0.01 -16.95
C SER A 55 -8.58 -0.08 -15.86
N LEU A 56 -7.33 -0.34 -16.24
CA LEU A 56 -6.20 -0.45 -15.31
C LEU A 56 -5.96 0.86 -14.55
N ARG A 57 -6.04 1.99 -15.26
CA ARG A 57 -5.96 3.31 -14.63
C ARG A 57 -7.09 3.53 -13.62
N HIS A 58 -8.32 3.20 -13.99
CA HIS A 58 -9.47 3.37 -13.10
C HIS A 58 -9.35 2.50 -11.85
N GLU A 59 -8.93 1.25 -12.00
CA GLU A 59 -8.68 0.33 -10.87
C GLU A 59 -7.57 0.87 -9.96
N ALA A 60 -6.47 1.35 -10.53
CA ALA A 60 -5.37 1.91 -9.76
C ALA A 60 -5.78 3.15 -8.96
N ILE A 61 -6.48 4.09 -9.59
CA ILE A 61 -7.00 5.28 -8.91
C ILE A 61 -7.98 4.86 -7.82
N LYS A 62 -8.92 3.96 -8.10
CA LYS A 62 -9.86 3.45 -7.09
C LYS A 62 -9.12 2.86 -5.90
N HIS A 63 -8.08 2.06 -6.13
CA HIS A 63 -7.26 1.48 -5.07
C HIS A 63 -6.59 2.57 -4.24
N ILE A 64 -5.94 3.56 -4.86
CA ILE A 64 -5.27 4.67 -4.18
C ILE A 64 -6.20 5.43 -3.24
N TYR A 65 -7.44 5.70 -3.67
CA TYR A 65 -8.40 6.48 -2.88
C TYR A 65 -9.07 5.66 -1.77
N THR A 66 -9.20 4.35 -1.94
CA THR A 66 -10.00 3.50 -1.03
C THR A 66 -9.17 2.59 -0.14
N LYS A 67 -7.90 2.34 -0.50
CA LYS A 67 -7.01 1.45 0.25
C LYS A 67 -6.71 2.06 1.61
N GLN A 68 -6.90 1.25 2.64
CA GLN A 68 -6.57 1.57 4.02
C GLN A 68 -5.63 0.50 4.55
N MET A 69 -4.63 0.92 5.32
CA MET A 69 -3.71 0.04 6.01
C MET A 69 -4.49 -0.81 7.01
N LYS A 70 -4.20 -2.12 7.07
CA LYS A 70 -4.89 -3.05 7.97
C LYS A 70 -4.09 -3.26 9.24
N GLU A 71 -4.77 -3.47 10.35
CA GLU A 71 -4.12 -3.78 11.64
C GLU A 71 -3.22 -5.02 11.49
N GLY A 72 -2.05 -5.00 12.09
CA GLY A 72 -1.07 -6.09 12.02
C GLY A 72 -0.19 -6.13 10.74
N THR A 73 -0.46 -5.32 9.72
CA THR A 73 0.42 -5.19 8.55
C THR A 73 1.63 -4.28 8.81
N PHE A 74 2.76 -4.52 8.15
CA PHE A 74 3.90 -3.61 8.20
C PHE A 74 3.65 -2.36 7.36
N VAL A 75 4.00 -1.18 7.88
CA VAL A 75 3.78 0.09 7.16
C VAL A 75 4.52 0.11 5.84
N ARG A 76 5.68 -0.56 5.78
CA ARG A 76 6.48 -0.70 4.56
C ARG A 76 5.71 -1.41 3.46
N GLU A 77 5.02 -2.50 3.78
CA GLU A 77 4.26 -3.27 2.80
C GLU A 77 3.09 -2.44 2.24
N HIS A 78 2.36 -1.75 3.12
CA HIS A 78 1.28 -0.86 2.72
C HIS A 78 1.75 0.27 1.80
N VAL A 79 2.86 0.94 2.14
CA VAL A 79 3.41 2.03 1.31
C VAL A 79 3.91 1.51 -0.04
N LEU A 80 4.54 0.33 -0.09
CA LEU A 80 4.98 -0.27 -1.35
C LEU A 80 3.79 -0.65 -2.25
N ASP A 81 2.70 -1.15 -1.68
CA ASP A 81 1.45 -1.41 -2.40
C ASP A 81 0.85 -0.12 -2.98
N MET A 82 0.87 0.99 -2.23
CA MET A 82 0.44 2.30 -2.72
C MET A 82 1.34 2.80 -3.87
N ILE A 83 2.67 2.68 -3.74
CA ILE A 83 3.63 3.05 -4.79
C ILE A 83 3.38 2.27 -6.07
N MET A 84 3.12 0.96 -5.96
CA MET A 84 2.80 0.13 -7.11
C MET A 84 1.60 0.70 -7.88
N HIS A 85 0.53 1.12 -7.19
CA HIS A 85 -0.65 1.68 -7.84
C HIS A 85 -0.41 3.09 -8.39
N PHE A 86 0.45 3.91 -7.77
CA PHE A 86 0.90 5.17 -8.37
C PHE A 86 1.59 4.91 -9.71
N ASN A 87 2.49 3.94 -9.78
CA ASN A 87 3.18 3.57 -11.02
C ASN A 87 2.21 3.03 -12.09
N ILE A 88 1.21 2.22 -11.70
CA ILE A 88 0.18 1.75 -12.64
C ILE A 88 -0.61 2.94 -13.18
N SER A 89 -0.96 3.93 -12.35
CA SER A 89 -1.67 5.13 -12.82
C SER A 89 -0.83 5.98 -13.78
N GLU A 90 0.48 6.07 -13.55
CA GLU A 90 1.44 6.81 -14.40
C GLU A 90 1.63 6.14 -15.77
N VAL A 91 1.82 4.82 -15.81
CA VAL A 91 2.01 4.10 -17.09
C VAL A 91 0.73 4.09 -17.94
N ASN A 92 -0.44 4.11 -17.30
CA ASN A 92 -1.73 4.00 -17.99
C ASN A 92 -2.50 5.35 -18.08
N GLY A 93 -1.86 6.47 -17.76
CA GLY A 93 -2.57 7.73 -17.62
C GLY A 93 -1.70 8.91 -17.25
N GLU A 94 -2.22 9.74 -16.35
CA GLU A 94 -1.51 10.89 -15.83
C GLU A 94 -0.85 10.52 -14.49
N PRO A 95 0.43 10.89 -14.29
CA PRO A 95 1.09 10.67 -13.02
C PRO A 95 0.40 11.45 -11.90
N ILE A 96 0.21 10.82 -10.74
CA ILE A 96 -0.20 11.55 -9.54
C ILE A 96 0.98 12.38 -9.06
N ASP A 97 0.75 13.67 -8.83
CA ASP A 97 1.80 14.56 -8.35
C ASP A 97 2.37 14.09 -7.01
N LYS A 98 3.66 14.37 -6.82
CA LYS A 98 4.43 13.86 -5.67
C LYS A 98 3.82 14.29 -4.32
N ALA A 99 3.22 15.47 -4.24
CA ALA A 99 2.59 15.96 -3.02
C ALA A 99 1.31 15.18 -2.69
N ASN A 100 0.48 14.91 -3.71
CA ASN A 100 -0.70 14.07 -3.54
C ASN A 100 -0.34 12.62 -3.25
N GLN A 101 0.73 12.05 -3.81
CA GLN A 101 1.21 10.71 -3.42
C GLN A 101 1.49 10.62 -1.91
N VAL A 102 2.22 11.59 -1.37
CA VAL A 102 2.50 11.70 0.08
C VAL A 102 1.21 11.84 0.87
N LYS A 103 0.29 12.69 0.41
CA LYS A 103 -1.01 12.89 1.05
C LYS A 103 -1.85 11.61 1.10
N PHE A 104 -1.96 10.86 0.00
CA PHE A 104 -2.71 9.61 -0.06
C PHE A 104 -2.09 8.53 0.83
N ILE A 105 -0.75 8.44 0.88
CA ILE A 105 -0.08 7.55 1.82
C ILE A 105 -0.47 7.92 3.25
N LEU A 106 -0.33 9.19 3.64
CA LEU A 106 -0.67 9.63 5.00
C LEU A 106 -2.13 9.35 5.36
N GLN A 107 -3.06 9.59 4.45
CA GLN A 107 -4.51 9.40 4.66
C GLN A 107 -4.93 7.93 4.74
N SER A 108 -4.13 7.00 4.22
CA SER A 108 -4.43 5.57 4.25
C SER A 108 -3.82 4.84 5.45
N LEU A 109 -3.05 5.54 6.31
CA LEU A 109 -2.45 4.95 7.50
C LEU A 109 -3.49 4.66 8.59
N LEU A 110 -3.17 3.66 9.42
CA LEU A 110 -3.94 3.35 10.62
C LEU A 110 -3.96 4.51 11.62
N LYS A 111 -4.99 4.54 12.46
CA LYS A 111 -5.14 5.54 13.55
C LYS A 111 -3.95 5.54 14.53
N SER A 112 -3.24 4.42 14.68
CA SER A 112 -2.01 4.33 15.48
C SER A 112 -0.89 5.27 14.98
N PHE A 113 -0.97 5.74 13.74
CA PHE A 113 -0.04 6.71 13.14
C PHE A 113 -0.49 8.18 13.31
N ILE A 114 -1.61 8.48 13.97
CA ILE A 114 -2.04 9.86 14.25
C ILE A 114 -0.92 10.71 14.93
N PRO A 115 -0.16 10.19 15.92
CA PRO A 115 0.95 10.94 16.50
C PRO A 115 2.03 11.32 15.48
N PHE A 116 2.31 10.44 14.52
CA PHE A 116 3.24 10.71 13.42
C PHE A 116 2.70 11.81 12.51
N GLN A 117 1.45 11.70 12.06
CA GLN A 117 0.81 12.70 11.20
C GLN A 117 0.82 14.09 11.85
N LYS A 118 0.49 14.19 13.15
CA LYS A 118 0.54 15.45 13.90
C LYS A 118 1.95 16.05 13.91
N ASN A 119 2.97 15.21 14.08
CA ASN A 119 4.37 15.65 14.06
C ASN A 119 4.78 16.19 12.67
N VAL A 120 4.38 15.50 11.60
CA VAL A 120 4.59 15.96 10.21
C VAL A 120 3.98 17.34 9.98
N SER A 121 2.72 17.55 10.41
CA SER A 121 2.05 18.85 10.27
C SER A 121 2.73 19.98 11.04
N LEU A 122 3.35 19.69 12.19
CA LEU A 122 4.02 20.69 13.03
C LEU A 122 5.40 21.08 12.50
N ASN A 123 6.19 20.12 12.02
CA ASN A 123 7.59 20.38 11.68
C ASN A 123 7.79 20.98 10.28
N LYS A 124 6.72 21.14 9.48
CA LYS A 124 6.76 21.65 8.09
C LYS A 124 7.82 20.98 7.20
N ILE A 125 8.25 19.76 7.57
CA ILE A 125 9.23 19.01 6.79
C ILE A 125 8.53 18.54 5.53
N GLU A 126 9.07 18.91 4.38
CA GLU A 126 8.60 18.42 3.10
C GLU A 126 9.10 16.98 2.91
N PHE A 127 8.16 16.07 2.69
CA PHE A 127 8.46 14.66 2.43
C PHE A 127 8.37 14.38 0.94
N ASN A 128 9.29 13.54 0.45
CA ASN A 128 9.01 12.68 -0.70
C ASN A 128 8.65 11.28 -0.21
N VAL A 129 8.10 10.44 -1.10
CA VAL A 129 7.63 9.09 -0.77
C VAL A 129 8.71 8.22 -0.10
N THR A 130 9.95 8.26 -0.57
CA THR A 130 11.07 7.48 0.00
C THR A 130 11.43 7.93 1.41
N THR A 131 11.54 9.24 1.63
CA THR A 131 11.82 9.81 2.96
C THR A 131 10.69 9.53 3.94
N LEU A 132 9.43 9.63 3.48
CA LEU A 132 8.25 9.29 4.26
C LEU A 132 8.26 7.82 4.68
N LEU A 133 8.56 6.91 3.75
CA LEU A 133 8.64 5.47 4.02
C LEU A 133 9.66 5.16 5.13
N ASN A 134 10.86 5.74 5.03
CA ASN A 134 11.91 5.53 6.03
C ASN A 134 11.49 6.02 7.42
N GLU A 135 10.87 7.20 7.49
CA GLU A 135 10.40 7.78 8.74
C GLU A 135 9.21 7.01 9.34
N LEU A 136 8.27 6.56 8.52
CA LEU A 136 7.17 5.70 8.95
C LEU A 136 7.68 4.38 9.51
N GLN A 137 8.67 3.76 8.86
CA GLN A 137 9.28 2.52 9.33
C GLN A 137 10.03 2.72 10.65
N ARG A 138 10.77 3.84 10.79
CA ARG A 138 11.42 4.22 12.05
C ARG A 138 10.39 4.42 13.16
N PHE A 139 9.31 5.14 12.88
CA PHE A 139 8.21 5.35 13.82
C PHE A 139 7.59 4.02 14.25
N GLN A 140 7.28 3.12 13.30
CA GLN A 140 6.73 1.80 13.59
C GLN A 140 7.66 0.98 14.50
N THR A 141 8.97 1.01 14.25
CA THR A 141 9.97 0.30 15.04
C THR A 141 10.06 0.85 16.48
N LEU A 142 10.04 2.17 16.65
CA LEU A 142 10.16 2.83 17.96
C LEU A 142 8.89 2.69 18.82
N THR A 143 7.72 2.63 18.19
CA THR A 143 6.42 2.59 18.87
C THR A 143 5.95 1.16 19.11
N LEU A 144 6.06 0.27 18.13
CA LEU A 144 5.59 -1.12 18.23
C LEU A 144 6.70 -2.11 18.63
N GLY A 145 7.98 -1.77 18.46
CA GLY A 145 9.12 -2.59 18.89
C GLY A 145 9.37 -2.55 20.41
N LYS A 146 8.85 -1.53 21.12
CA LYS A 146 8.97 -1.44 22.59
C LYS A 146 8.07 -2.41 23.35
N GLY A 147 7.05 -2.98 22.71
CA GLY A 147 6.18 -4.00 23.31
C GLY A 147 6.87 -5.35 23.58
N LYS A 148 8.10 -5.56 23.08
CA LYS A 148 8.91 -6.76 23.37
C LYS A 148 10.11 -6.52 24.29
N LYS A 149 10.25 -5.33 24.88
CA LYS A 149 11.36 -5.00 25.79
C LYS A 149 10.88 -4.48 27.15
N VAL A 150 9.79 -5.04 27.68
CA VAL A 150 9.40 -4.93 29.09
C VAL A 150 8.76 -6.25 29.51
N GLU A 151 9.55 -7.31 29.58
CA GLU A 151 9.21 -8.48 30.40
C GLU A 151 10.52 -9.13 30.86
N THR A 152 10.63 -9.39 32.17
CA THR A 152 11.86 -9.64 32.95
C THR A 152 12.71 -8.36 33.09
N ASN A 153 12.54 -7.54 34.12
CA ASN A 153 12.95 -7.80 35.49
C ASN A 153 12.13 -6.96 36.48
N VAL A 154 10.97 -7.45 36.93
CA VAL A 154 10.43 -7.03 38.22
C VAL A 154 10.86 -8.09 39.22
N ALA A 155 12.02 -7.89 39.84
CA ALA A 155 12.33 -8.58 41.08
C ALA A 155 11.46 -7.96 42.17
N THR A 156 10.27 -8.51 42.34
CA THR A 156 9.38 -8.20 43.45
C THR A 156 10.04 -8.69 44.74
N THR A 157 10.83 -7.84 45.40
CA THR A 157 11.19 -8.06 46.80
C THR A 157 9.92 -7.84 47.64
N GLN A 158 9.07 -8.87 47.73
CA GLN A 158 7.96 -8.91 48.67
C GLN A 158 8.52 -8.91 50.10
N LYS A 159 8.65 -7.72 50.67
CA LYS A 159 8.83 -7.52 52.11
C LYS A 159 7.55 -7.99 52.79
N LYS A 160 7.58 -9.21 53.32
CA LYS A 160 6.50 -9.84 54.11
C LYS A 160 6.05 -8.91 55.25
N PHE A 161 4.86 -8.32 55.11
CA PHE A 161 4.10 -7.85 56.26
C PHE A 161 3.42 -9.06 56.90
N LEU A 162 4.06 -9.66 57.90
CA LEU A 162 3.36 -10.49 58.89
C LEU A 162 3.02 -9.60 60.09
N LYS A 163 1.78 -9.11 60.08
CA LYS A 163 1.13 -8.39 61.18
C LYS A 163 0.82 -9.40 62.28
N GLY A 164 1.81 -9.67 63.13
CA GLY A 164 1.67 -10.48 64.33
C GLY A 164 0.89 -9.73 65.41
N SER A 165 -0.26 -10.29 65.80
CA SER A 165 -1.02 -9.93 66.98
C SER A 165 -0.24 -10.30 68.25
N SER A 166 0.02 -9.32 69.11
CA SER A 166 0.40 -9.57 70.51
C SER A 166 -0.34 -8.58 71.39
N SER A 167 -1.36 -9.06 72.09
CA SER A 167 -2.15 -8.34 73.08
C SER A 167 -1.36 -8.24 74.38
N LYS A 168 -0.79 -7.06 74.65
CA LYS A 168 -0.10 -6.76 75.90
C LYS A 168 -1.16 -6.50 76.99
N ARG A 169 -1.46 -7.52 77.81
CA ARG A 169 -2.22 -7.34 79.06
C ARG A 169 -1.42 -6.44 80.01
N LYS A 170 -1.97 -5.29 80.37
CA LYS A 170 -1.64 -4.54 81.59
C LYS A 170 -2.94 -4.35 82.38
N GLY A 171 -3.16 -5.23 83.35
CA GLY A 171 -4.20 -5.12 84.38
C GLY A 171 -3.51 -5.06 85.75
N ARG A 172 -3.97 -4.11 86.56
CA ARG A 172 -3.45 -3.57 87.84
C ARG A 172 -3.27 -4.61 88.98
N PRO A 173 -2.42 -4.35 90.00
CA PRO A 173 -2.14 -5.31 91.08
C PRO A 173 -3.14 -5.27 92.24
N SER A 174 -3.32 -6.40 92.94
CA SER A 174 -4.01 -6.48 94.23
C SER A 174 -3.45 -7.60 95.13
N LYS A 175 -2.57 -7.16 96.06
CA LYS A 175 -2.34 -7.53 97.48
C LYS A 175 -2.13 -9.00 97.97
N PRO A 176 -1.43 -9.16 99.13
CA PRO A 176 -0.88 -10.44 99.62
C PRO A 176 -1.64 -11.03 100.83
N LYS A 177 -1.26 -12.26 101.21
CA LYS A 177 -1.32 -12.98 102.52
C LYS A 177 -1.65 -14.46 102.25
N ALA A 178 -1.11 -15.48 102.92
CA ALA A 178 -0.32 -15.60 104.14
C ALA A 178 0.73 -16.72 103.96
#